data_AF-A0A954KWX8-F1
#
_entry.id   AF-A0A954KWX8-F1
#
_cell.length_a   1.000
_cell.length_b   1.000
_cell.length_c   1.000
_cell.angle_alpha   90.00
_cell.angle_beta   90.00
_cell.angle_gamma   90.00
#
_symmetry.space_group_name_H-M   'P 1'
#
loop_
_entity.id
_entity.type
_entity.pdbx_description
1 polymer ?
#
loop_
_entity_poly.entity_id
_entity_poly.type
_entity_poly.pdbx_seq_one_letter_code
_entity_poly.pdbx_strand_id
1 'polypeptide(L)'
;MITNDGISQRAIRFAESFHFTNPQIVRTRPARDEFVARYGTAQATEYRETVIHMDCGANRQETIHSSKLEERQEIEFLLNEGVTLLVVCSAQDVKYNEFLRIDLD
;
A
#
# COMPACT_ATOMS: atom_id res chain seq x y z
N MET A 1 16.84 13.26 5.54
CA MET A 1 17.43 12.78 4.26
C MET A 1 16.31 12.22 3.42
N ILE A 2 15.91 12.91 2.35
CA ILE A 2 14.97 12.35 1.37
C ILE A 2 15.81 11.39 0.53
N THR A 3 15.75 10.10 0.81
CA THR A 3 16.32 9.07 -0.07
C THR A 3 15.60 9.19 -1.41
N ASN A 4 16.28 9.80 -2.36
CA ASN A 4 15.88 9.94 -3.76
C ASN A 4 16.01 8.56 -4.45
N ASP A 5 15.43 7.53 -3.85
CA ASP A 5 15.47 6.15 -4.30
C ASP A 5 14.30 5.96 -5.28
N GLY A 6 14.61 5.69 -6.54
CA GLY A 6 13.61 5.54 -7.60
C GLY A 6 12.57 4.46 -7.29
N ILE A 7 12.92 3.50 -6.43
CA ILE A 7 12.03 2.44 -5.96
C ILE A 7 10.93 3.00 -5.04
N SER A 8 11.27 3.84 -4.07
CA SER A 8 10.31 4.48 -3.17
C SER A 8 9.37 5.43 -3.91
N GLN A 9 9.89 6.20 -4.88
CA GLN A 9 9.04 7.06 -5.71
C GLN A 9 8.07 6.25 -6.58
N ARG A 10 8.51 5.11 -7.13
CA ARG A 10 7.65 4.20 -7.87
C ARG A 10 6.54 3.63 -7.00
N ALA A 11 6.86 3.26 -5.76
CA ALA A 11 5.88 2.77 -4.80
C ALA A 11 4.82 3.84 -4.48
N ILE A 12 5.23 5.11 -4.25
CA ILE A 12 4.27 6.21 -4.06
C ILE A 12 3.39 6.43 -5.28
N ARG A 13 3.96 6.52 -6.49
CA ARG A 13 3.17 6.71 -7.71
C ARG A 13 2.17 5.59 -7.95
N PHE A 14 2.55 4.36 -7.59
CA PHE A 14 1.63 3.23 -7.62
C PHE A 14 0.50 3.40 -6.60
N ALA A 15 0.81 3.84 -5.37
CA ALA A 15 -0.20 4.13 -4.35
C ALA A 15 -1.16 5.26 -4.75
N GLU A 16 -0.66 6.29 -5.45
CA GLU A 16 -1.47 7.39 -6.01
C GLU A 16 -2.47 6.94 -7.08
N SER A 17 -2.33 5.73 -7.63
CA SER A 17 -3.28 5.19 -8.61
C SER A 17 -4.59 4.69 -7.98
N PHE A 18 -4.64 4.55 -6.66
CA PHE A 18 -5.84 4.14 -5.93
C PHE A 18 -6.72 5.34 -5.56
N HIS A 19 -7.97 5.07 -5.17
CA HIS A 19 -8.94 6.08 -4.75
C HIS A 19 -8.70 6.67 -3.34
N PHE A 20 -7.52 6.45 -2.76
CA PHE A 20 -7.14 6.96 -1.44
C PHE A 20 -6.29 8.24 -1.58
N THR A 21 -6.14 8.99 -0.50
CA THR A 21 -5.46 10.29 -0.51
C THR A 21 -4.22 10.30 0.38
N ASN A 22 -3.35 11.30 0.19
CA ASN A 22 -2.17 11.55 1.04
C ASN A 22 -1.25 10.33 1.26
N PRO A 23 -0.68 9.71 0.20
CA PRO A 23 0.22 8.59 0.36
C PRO A 23 1.50 8.98 1.11
N GLN A 24 1.79 8.28 2.20
CA GLN A 24 2.95 8.50 3.05
C GLN A 24 3.72 7.19 3.24
N ILE A 25 5.02 7.21 2.94
CA ILE A 25 5.89 6.06 3.24
C ILE A 25 6.07 5.98 4.75
N VAL A 26 5.56 4.91 5.34
CA VAL A 26 5.74 4.57 6.75
C VAL A 26 7.09 3.89 6.96
N ARG A 27 7.46 2.96 6.07
CA ARG A 27 8.69 2.18 6.18
C ARG A 27 9.14 1.66 4.82
N THR A 28 10.46 1.61 4.61
CA THR A 28 11.08 0.88 3.50
C THR A 28 12.13 -0.09 4.03
N ARG A 29 12.15 -1.31 3.51
CA ARG A 29 13.14 -2.35 3.86
C ARG A 29 13.48 -3.23 2.65
N PRO A 30 14.58 -4.00 2.68
CA PRO A 30 14.79 -5.06 1.70
C PRO A 30 13.58 -6.01 1.65
N ALA A 31 13.21 -6.45 0.44
CA ALA A 31 12.13 -7.41 0.30
C ALA A 31 12.50 -8.76 0.93
N ARG A 32 11.51 -9.49 1.43
CA ARG A 32 11.68 -10.86 1.93
C ARG A 32 12.21 -11.80 0.84
N ASP A 33 12.99 -12.79 1.25
CA ASP A 33 13.59 -13.78 0.35
C ASP A 33 12.56 -14.50 -0.51
N GLU A 34 11.33 -14.70 -0.01
CA GLU A 34 10.24 -15.31 -0.77
C GLU A 34 9.87 -14.50 -2.03
N PHE A 35 9.89 -13.17 -1.95
CA PHE A 35 9.60 -12.31 -3.10
C PHE A 35 10.76 -12.31 -4.09
N VAL A 36 12.00 -12.35 -3.59
CA VAL A 36 13.19 -12.45 -4.42
C VAL A 36 13.21 -13.80 -5.16
N ALA A 37 12.90 -14.90 -4.48
CA ALA A 37 12.83 -16.23 -5.07
C ALA A 37 11.68 -16.36 -6.09
N ARG A 38 10.53 -15.74 -5.82
CA ARG A 38 9.33 -15.82 -6.68
C ARG A 38 9.40 -14.93 -7.91
N TYR A 39 9.94 -13.71 -7.77
CA TYR A 39 9.91 -12.68 -8.82
C TYR A 39 11.28 -12.33 -9.40
N GLY A 40 12.35 -12.94 -8.87
CA GLY A 40 13.73 -12.68 -9.27
C GLY A 40 14.06 -13.14 -10.68
N THR A 41 14.83 -12.31 -11.39
CA THR A 41 15.64 -12.70 -12.55
C THR A 41 17.12 -12.50 -12.20
N ALA A 42 18.04 -13.05 -13.01
CA ALA A 42 19.49 -13.01 -12.75
C ALA A 42 20.12 -11.60 -12.62
N GLN A 43 19.37 -10.52 -12.88
CA GLN A 43 19.83 -9.13 -12.81
C GLN A 43 19.22 -8.32 -11.65
N ALA A 44 18.31 -8.89 -10.85
CA ALA A 44 17.53 -8.12 -9.87
C ALA A 44 17.97 -8.39 -8.42
N THR A 45 18.92 -7.60 -7.93
CA THR A 45 19.40 -7.62 -6.53
C THR A 45 18.73 -6.57 -5.63
N GLU A 46 17.82 -5.76 -6.17
CA GLU A 46 17.30 -4.56 -5.49
C GLU A 46 15.79 -4.57 -5.33
N TYR A 47 15.23 -5.62 -4.72
CA TYR A 47 13.83 -5.60 -4.31
C TYR A 47 13.67 -4.91 -2.96
N ARG A 48 12.73 -3.97 -2.87
CA ARG A 48 12.35 -3.33 -1.61
C ARG A 48 10.86 -3.47 -1.35
N GLU A 49 10.55 -3.72 -0.09
CA GLU A 49 9.22 -3.59 0.48
C GLU A 49 9.04 -2.17 0.99
N THR A 50 8.01 -1.48 0.51
CA THR A 50 7.61 -0.16 0.98
C THR A 50 6.21 -0.24 1.55
N VAL A 51 6.06 0.14 2.81
CA VAL A 51 4.77 0.27 3.49
C VAL A 51 4.32 1.71 3.35
N ILE A 52 3.14 1.91 2.76
CA ILE A 52 2.55 3.20 2.47
C ILE A 52 1.23 3.30 3.21
N HIS A 53 1.02 4.38 3.96
CA HIS A 53 -0.26 4.73 4.54
C HIS A 53 -0.98 5.73 3.64
N MET A 54 -2.29 5.58 3.48
CA MET A 54 -3.14 6.49 2.72
C MET A 54 -4.45 6.73 3.47
N ASP A 55 -4.98 7.93 3.38
CA ASP A 55 -6.26 8.30 3.99
C ASP A 55 -7.43 7.84 3.12
N CYS A 56 -8.55 7.47 3.74
CA CYS A 56 -9.81 7.34 3.02
C CYS A 56 -10.30 8.75 2.63
N GLY A 57 -10.40 9.01 1.33
CA GLY A 57 -10.91 10.30 0.84
C GLY A 57 -12.33 10.59 1.32
N ALA A 58 -12.67 11.88 1.43
CA ALA A 58 -13.93 12.36 2.02
C ALA A 58 -15.22 11.80 1.37
N ASN A 59 -15.14 11.28 0.15
CA ASN A 59 -16.30 10.79 -0.63
C ASN A 59 -16.84 9.41 -0.21
N ARG A 60 -16.37 8.79 0.88
CA ARG A 60 -16.83 7.46 1.32
C ARG A 60 -17.84 7.45 2.47
N GLN A 61 -18.21 8.62 3.01
CA GLN A 61 -19.20 8.72 4.09
C GLN A 61 -20.63 8.31 3.65
N GLU A 62 -20.99 8.48 2.38
CA GLU A 62 -22.32 8.10 1.88
C GLU A 62 -22.57 6.58 1.92
N THR A 63 -21.51 5.76 1.79
CA THR A 63 -21.61 4.29 1.81
C THR A 63 -21.97 3.76 3.20
N ILE A 64 -21.49 4.39 4.27
CA ILE A 64 -21.74 3.96 5.67
C ILE A 64 -23.22 3.98 6.01
N HIS A 65 -23.95 5.00 5.56
CA HIS A 65 -25.37 5.14 5.90
C HIS A 65 -26.23 4.02 5.29
N SER A 66 -25.80 3.42 4.17
CA SER A 66 -26.49 2.30 3.50
C SER A 66 -26.09 0.90 3.97
N SER A 67 -25.02 0.75 4.75
CA SER A 67 -24.45 -0.56 5.13
C SER A 67 -25.04 -1.16 6.41
N LYS A 68 -24.86 -2.48 6.58
CA LYS A 68 -25.24 -3.21 7.81
C LYS A 68 -24.42 -2.73 9.00
N LEU A 69 -24.90 -3.01 10.22
CA LEU A 69 -24.28 -2.47 11.44
C LEU A 69 -22.82 -2.94 11.67
N GLU A 70 -22.50 -4.18 11.28
CA GLU A 70 -21.15 -4.75 11.34
C GLU A 70 -20.22 -4.07 10.31
N GLU A 71 -20.67 -3.96 9.06
CA GLU A 71 -19.97 -3.23 7.98
C GLU A 71 -19.73 -1.76 8.35
N ARG A 72 -20.63 -1.12 9.11
CA ARG A 72 -20.46 0.27 9.55
C ARG A 72 -19.25 0.45 10.47
N GLN A 73 -19.01 -0.46 11.41
CA GLN A 73 -17.87 -0.36 12.32
C GLN A 73 -16.53 -0.50 11.57
N GLU A 74 -16.48 -1.40 10.60
CA GLU A 74 -15.31 -1.58 9.74
C GLU A 74 -15.08 -0.38 8.82
N ILE A 75 -16.13 0.17 8.22
CA ILE A 75 -16.01 1.36 7.38
C ILE A 75 -15.65 2.59 8.23
N GLU A 76 -16.22 2.77 9.43
CA GLU A 76 -15.82 3.82 10.37
C GLU A 76 -14.35 3.69 10.79
N PHE A 77 -13.89 2.47 11.05
CA PHE A 77 -12.48 2.20 11.32
C PHE A 77 -11.60 2.61 10.13
N LEU A 78 -11.94 2.20 8.91
CA LEU A 78 -11.21 2.57 7.69
C LEU A 78 -11.23 4.07 7.41
N LEU A 79 -12.32 4.77 7.71
CA LEU A 79 -12.40 6.22 7.56
C LEU A 79 -11.50 6.95 8.56
N ASN A 80 -11.38 6.43 9.79
CA ASN A 80 -10.59 7.07 10.84
C ASN A 80 -9.09 6.71 10.75
N GLU A 81 -8.78 5.46 10.47
CA GLU A 81 -7.41 4.92 10.50
C GLU A 81 -6.78 4.81 9.10
N GLY A 82 -7.52 5.12 8.04
CA GLY A 82 -7.05 5.01 6.66
C GLY A 82 -6.76 3.56 6.24
N VAL A 83 -5.91 3.42 5.23
CA VAL A 83 -5.46 2.13 4.70
C VAL A 83 -3.95 2.05 4.66
N THR A 84 -3.42 0.85 4.86
CA THR A 84 -1.99 0.57 4.71
C THR A 84 -1.76 -0.35 3.53
N LEU A 85 -0.89 0.02 2.61
CA LEU A 85 -0.51 -0.73 1.43
C LEU A 85 0.95 -1.18 1.56
N LEU A 86 1.20 -2.47 1.45
CA LEU A 86 2.54 -3.00 1.17
C LEU A 86 2.74 -3.02 -0.33
N VAL A 87 3.86 -2.46 -0.80
CA VAL A 87 4.27 -2.53 -2.21
C VAL A 87 5.68 -3.12 -2.28
N VAL A 88 5.86 -4.17 -3.08
CA VAL A 88 7.17 -4.72 -3.41
C VAL A 88 7.57 -4.22 -4.78
N CYS A 89 8.63 -3.42 -4.82
CA CYS A 89 9.18 -2.86 -6.04
C CYS A 89 10.58 -3.43 -6.30
N SER A 90 10.88 -3.63 -7.58
CA SER A 90 12.25 -3.68 -8.11
C SER A 90 12.68 -2.29 -8.57
N ALA A 91 13.92 -2.16 -9.05
CA ALA A 91 14.39 -0.93 -9.70
C ALA A 91 13.48 -0.48 -10.86
N GLN A 92 12.90 -1.43 -11.62
CA GLN A 92 12.18 -1.14 -12.86
C GLN A 92 10.66 -1.17 -12.71
N ASP A 93 10.14 -1.99 -11.80
CA ASP A 93 8.74 -2.40 -11.83
C ASP A 93 8.17 -2.75 -10.45
N VAL A 94 6.85 -2.65 -10.30
CA VAL A 94 6.08 -3.11 -9.14
C VAL A 94 5.77 -4.59 -9.31
N LYS A 95 6.18 -5.45 -8.37
CA LYS A 95 5.98 -6.91 -8.47
C LYS A 95 4.82 -7.44 -7.65
N TYR A 96 4.52 -6.78 -6.54
CA TYR A 96 3.48 -7.23 -5.62
C TYR A 96 2.92 -6.04 -4.85
N ASN A 97 1.64 -6.12 -4.51
CA ASN A 97 0.99 -5.20 -3.60
C ASN A 97 -0.09 -5.92 -2.77
N GLU A 98 -0.31 -5.43 -1.56
CA GLU A 98 -1.26 -6.00 -0.59
C GLU A 98 -1.75 -4.90 0.35
N PHE A 99 -3.06 -4.83 0.59
CA PHE A 99 -3.62 -3.98 1.64
C PHE A 99 -3.46 -4.68 2.99
N LEU A 100 -2.61 -4.12 3.85
CA LEU A 100 -2.39 -4.61 5.20
C LEU A 100 -3.55 -4.16 6.10
N ARG A 101 -4.04 -5.07 6.94
CA ARG A 101 -5.14 -4.88 7.91
C ARG A 101 -6.56 -4.72 7.33
N ILE A 102 -6.75 -4.90 6.03
CA ILE A 102 -8.09 -5.13 5.49
C ILE A 102 -8.24 -6.64 5.34
N ASP A 103 -8.71 -7.32 6.39
CA ASP A 103 -9.29 -8.65 6.23
C ASP A 103 -10.62 -8.43 5.49
N LEU A 104 -10.60 -8.57 4.17
CA LEU A 104 -11.81 -8.69 3.36
C LEU A 104 -12.13 -10.19 3.28
N ASP A 105 -12.62 -10.76 4.39
CA ASP A 105 -13.29 -12.07 4.38
C ASP A 105 -14.75 -11.90 3.95
#